data_AF-A0A4Q0IDX8-F1
#
_entry.id   AF-A0A4Q0IDX8-F1
#
_cell.length_a   1.000
_cell.length_b   1.000
_cell.length_c   1.000
_cell.angle_alpha   90.00
_cell.angle_beta   90.00
_cell.angle_gamma   90.00
#
_symmetry.space_group_name_H-M   'P 1'
#
loop_
_entity.id
_entity.type
_entity.pdbx_description
1 polymer ?
#
loop_
_entity_poly.entity_id
_entity_poly.type
_entity_poly.pdbx_seq_one_letter_code
_entity_poly.pdbx_strand_id
1 'polypeptide(L)'
;MKKIVIFAGSTEGRRLSEILADAGIAHTVCVATEYGEIVMREQTDAEAAGTKGQPLVSLHRGRMNRQQMEEFLRNEGYEIVVDATHPYAQVVTENIRDAVKTQSPIYLRLEREISETP
;
A
#
# COMPACT_ATOMS: atom_id res chain seq x y z
N MET A 1 -7.23 -15.71 -5.38
CA MET A 1 -5.97 -15.12 -4.88
C MET A 1 -6.36 -13.89 -4.09
N LYS A 2 -5.80 -13.68 -2.89
CA LYS A 2 -6.22 -12.55 -2.04
C LYS A 2 -5.73 -11.23 -2.62
N LYS A 3 -6.60 -10.21 -2.74
CA LYS A 3 -6.23 -8.90 -3.26
C LYS A 3 -5.51 -8.08 -2.18
N ILE A 4 -4.32 -7.55 -2.50
CA ILE A 4 -3.43 -6.85 -1.57
C ILE A 4 -3.42 -5.35 -1.87
N VAL A 5 -3.50 -4.54 -0.81
CA VAL A 5 -3.18 -3.11 -0.87
C VAL A 5 -2.07 -2.78 0.12
N ILE A 6 -1.14 -1.93 -0.31
CA ILE A 6 -0.07 -1.37 0.51
C ILE A 6 -0.33 0.13 0.63
N PHE A 7 -0.59 0.62 1.85
CA PHE A 7 -0.52 2.05 2.14
C PHE A 7 0.93 2.43 2.38
N ALA A 8 1.55 3.01 1.37
CA ALA A 8 2.97 3.33 1.39
C ALA A 8 3.25 4.73 1.96
N GLY A 9 4.53 4.98 2.20
CA GLY A 9 5.02 6.19 2.87
C GLY A 9 6.39 6.00 3.51
N SER A 10 6.90 4.76 3.51
CA SER A 10 8.24 4.39 3.94
C SER A 10 9.00 3.61 2.86
N THR A 11 10.30 3.39 3.08
CA THR A 11 11.15 2.56 2.24
C THR A 11 10.73 1.09 2.27
N GLU A 12 10.22 0.63 3.40
CA GLU A 12 9.77 -0.75 3.62
C GLU A 12 8.54 -1.08 2.77
N GLY A 13 7.58 -0.15 2.69
CA GLY A 13 6.40 -0.30 1.82
C GLY A 13 6.77 -0.38 0.35
N ARG A 14 7.75 0.42 -0.07
CA ARG A 14 8.31 0.36 -1.42
C ARG A 14 8.98 -0.98 -1.70
N ARG A 15 9.89 -1.42 -0.82
CA ARG A 15 10.62 -2.70 -0.97
C ARG A 15 9.65 -3.89 -0.98
N LEU A 16 8.58 -3.84 -0.21
CA LEU A 16 7.54 -4.87 -0.27
C LEU A 16 6.86 -4.92 -1.64
N SER A 17 6.54 -3.76 -2.22
CA SER A 17 5.96 -3.68 -3.56
C SER A 17 6.87 -4.31 -4.62
N GLU A 18 8.18 -4.03 -4.57
CA GLU A 18 9.19 -4.64 -5.45
C GLU A 18 9.20 -6.17 -5.31
N ILE A 19 9.28 -6.69 -4.09
CA ILE A 19 9.30 -8.14 -3.82
C ILE A 19 8.01 -8.82 -4.33
N LEU A 20 6.85 -8.20 -4.13
CA LEU A 20 5.59 -8.73 -4.65
C LEU A 20 5.54 -8.70 -6.17
N ALA A 21 6.08 -7.66 -6.80
CA ALA A 21 6.16 -7.55 -8.25
C ALA A 21 7.07 -8.64 -8.84
N ASP A 22 8.27 -8.83 -8.28
CA ASP A 22 9.22 -9.87 -8.69
C ASP A 22 8.63 -11.28 -8.53
N ALA A 23 7.79 -11.47 -7.51
CA ALA A 23 7.07 -12.73 -7.27
C ALA A 23 5.84 -12.93 -8.19
N GLY A 24 5.50 -11.97 -9.07
CA GLY A 24 4.32 -12.07 -9.92
C GLY A 24 3.00 -11.91 -9.16
N ILE A 25 3.01 -11.25 -7.99
CA ILE A 25 1.84 -11.06 -7.14
C ILE A 25 1.22 -9.67 -7.39
N ALA A 26 -0.01 -9.67 -7.92
CA ALA A 26 -0.73 -8.44 -8.19
C ALA A 26 -1.13 -7.71 -6.90
N HIS A 27 -0.85 -6.41 -6.84
CA HIS A 27 -1.15 -5.60 -5.67
C HIS A 27 -1.35 -4.12 -6.03
N THR A 28 -1.98 -3.39 -5.12
CA THR A 28 -2.17 -1.95 -5.22
C THR A 28 -1.28 -1.22 -4.23
N VAL A 29 -0.67 -0.12 -4.65
CA VAL A 29 0.11 0.77 -3.78
C VAL A 29 -0.58 2.13 -3.70
N CYS A 30 -0.87 2.57 -2.48
CA CYS A 30 -1.44 3.88 -2.19
C CYS A 30 -0.34 4.84 -1.73
N VAL A 31 -0.25 6.00 -2.37
CA VAL A 31 0.70 7.07 -2.04
C VAL A 31 -0.01 8.40 -1.83
N ALA A 32 0.44 9.18 -0.85
CA ALA A 32 -0.21 10.44 -0.50
C ALA A 32 0.12 11.61 -1.45
N THR A 33 1.25 11.53 -2.17
CA THR A 33 1.81 12.65 -2.94
C THR A 33 2.26 12.21 -4.33
N GLU A 34 2.41 13.19 -5.22
CA GLU A 34 2.97 13.00 -6.56
C GLU A 34 4.41 12.48 -6.53
N TYR A 35 5.24 13.03 -5.65
CA TYR A 35 6.60 12.53 -5.47
C TYR A 35 6.61 11.04 -5.08
N GLY A 36 5.72 10.62 -4.17
CA GLY A 36 5.59 9.22 -3.81
C GLY A 36 5.18 8.33 -4.98
N GLU A 37 4.32 8.84 -5.88
CA GLU A 37 3.94 8.13 -7.10
C GLU A 37 5.13 7.95 -8.04
N ILE A 38 5.90 9.02 -8.30
CA ILE A 38 7.08 8.98 -9.16
C ILE A 38 8.09 7.95 -8.64
N VAL A 39 8.42 8.01 -7.34
CA VAL A 39 9.36 7.07 -6.71
C VAL A 39 8.89 5.62 -6.86
N MET A 40 7.58 5.35 -6.75
CA MET A 40 7.07 4.00 -6.96
C MET A 40 7.15 3.57 -8.42
N ARG A 41 6.82 4.46 -9.38
CA ARG A 41 6.83 4.16 -10.82
C ARG A 41 8.21 3.97 -11.41
N GLU A 42 9.21 4.69 -10.93
CA GLU A 42 10.59 4.58 -11.43
C GLU A 42 11.25 3.25 -11.03
N GLN A 43 10.75 2.61 -9.97
CA GLN A 43 11.40 1.45 -9.36
C GLN A 43 10.59 0.15 -9.48
N THR A 44 9.30 0.26 -9.75
CA THR A 44 8.51 -0.87 -10.24
C THR A 44 8.50 -0.77 -11.75
N ASP A 45 8.96 -1.79 -12.45
CA ASP A 45 8.72 -1.92 -13.89
C ASP A 45 7.19 -2.01 -14.06
N ALA A 46 6.53 -0.87 -14.23
CA ALA A 46 5.08 -0.79 -14.43
C ALA A 46 4.65 -1.51 -15.72
N GLU A 47 5.63 -1.84 -16.57
CA GLU A 47 5.53 -2.68 -17.77
C GLU A 47 5.70 -4.18 -17.49
N ALA A 48 5.94 -4.61 -16.24
CA ALA A 48 5.84 -6.01 -15.83
C ALA A 48 4.39 -6.47 -16.02
N ALA A 49 4.09 -6.88 -17.25
CA ALA A 49 2.83 -7.47 -17.62
C ALA A 49 2.67 -8.76 -16.83
N GLY A 50 1.65 -8.81 -15.97
CA GLY A 50 1.20 -10.07 -15.41
C GLY A 50 0.79 -11.03 -16.53
N THR A 51 0.44 -12.26 -16.18
CA THR A 51 0.12 -13.38 -17.09
C THR A 51 -0.97 -13.10 -18.15
N LYS A 52 -1.59 -11.91 -18.15
CA LYS A 52 -2.65 -11.47 -19.06
C LYS A 52 -2.50 -10.03 -19.58
N GLY A 53 -1.31 -9.43 -19.56
CA GLY A 53 -1.11 -8.05 -20.05
C GLY A 53 -1.68 -6.97 -19.13
N GLN A 54 -2.12 -7.33 -17.92
CA GLN A 54 -2.53 -6.36 -16.89
C GLN A 54 -1.31 -5.95 -16.06
N PRO A 55 -1.23 -4.67 -15.64
CA PRO A 55 -0.14 -4.20 -14.80
C PRO A 55 -0.18 -4.95 -13.47
N LEU A 56 0.96 -5.51 -13.08
CA LEU A 56 1.08 -6.24 -11.83
C LEU A 56 0.95 -5.31 -10.61
N VAL A 57 1.40 -4.07 -10.76
CA VAL A 57 1.33 -3.03 -9.74
C VAL A 57 0.33 -1.97 -10.18
N SER A 58 -0.70 -1.74 -9.36
CA SER A 58 -1.64 -0.62 -9.54
C SER A 58 -1.30 0.50 -8.56
N LEU A 59 -1.28 1.76 -9.01
CA LEU A 59 -0.96 2.91 -8.17
C LEU A 59 -2.19 3.78 -7.94
N HIS A 60 -2.45 4.10 -6.67
CA HIS A 60 -3.45 5.07 -6.25
C HIS A 60 -2.75 6.26 -5.59
N ARG A 61 -2.76 7.42 -6.27
CA ARG A 61 -2.28 8.68 -5.70
C ARG A 61 -3.44 9.46 -5.08
N GLY A 62 -3.29 9.83 -3.82
CA GLY A 62 -4.21 10.74 -3.14
C GLY A 62 -4.23 10.52 -1.64
N ARG A 63 -4.47 11.60 -0.90
CA ARG A 63 -4.80 11.49 0.53
C ARG A 63 -6.24 11.01 0.67
N MET A 64 -6.45 10.04 1.54
CA MET A 64 -7.77 9.56 1.92
C MET A 64 -7.99 9.81 3.40
N ASN A 65 -9.19 10.29 3.75
CA ASN A 65 -9.69 10.22 5.11
C ASN A 65 -10.21 8.80 5.41
N ARG A 66 -10.61 8.54 6.66
CA ARG A 66 -11.14 7.24 7.08
C ARG A 66 -12.30 6.74 6.22
N GLN A 67 -13.30 7.57 5.94
CA GLN A 67 -14.47 7.16 5.16
C GLN A 67 -14.08 6.78 3.72
N GLN A 68 -13.21 7.56 3.10
CA GLN A 68 -12.68 7.27 1.76
C GLN A 68 -11.88 5.96 1.75
N MET A 69 -11.10 5.68 2.80
CA MET A 69 -10.40 4.39 2.95
C MET A 69 -11.38 3.23 3.11
N GLU A 70 -12.44 3.38 3.92
CA GLU A 70 -13.47 2.35 4.09
C GLU A 70 -14.16 2.03 2.76
N GLU A 71 -14.55 3.06 1.99
CA GLU A 71 -15.16 2.90 0.67
C GLU A 71 -14.20 2.27 -0.34
N PHE A 72 -12.94 2.73 -0.37
CA PHE A 72 -11.90 2.19 -1.24
C PHE A 72 -11.64 0.70 -0.97
N LEU A 73 -11.50 0.34 0.30
CA LEU A 73 -11.31 -1.06 0.71
C LEU A 73 -12.50 -1.94 0.30
N ARG A 74 -13.72 -1.39 0.42
CA ARG A 74 -14.98 -2.10 0.10
C ARG A 74 -15.10 -2.39 -1.38
N ASN A 75 -14.97 -1.33 -2.18
CA ASN A 75 -15.33 -1.35 -3.59
C ASN A 75 -14.36 -2.24 -4.37
N GLU A 76 -13.10 -2.24 -3.96
CA GLU A 76 -12.05 -3.02 -4.60
C GLU A 76 -11.93 -4.43 -4.04
N GLY A 77 -12.53 -4.73 -2.88
CA GLY A 77 -12.52 -6.05 -2.26
C GLY A 77 -11.13 -6.49 -1.78
N TYR A 78 -10.37 -5.60 -1.12
CA TYR A 78 -9.05 -5.96 -0.59
C TYR A 78 -9.17 -6.89 0.62
N GLU A 79 -8.43 -8.00 0.60
CA GLU A 79 -8.43 -9.00 1.66
C GLU A 79 -7.21 -8.92 2.57
N ILE A 80 -6.14 -8.25 2.08
CA ILE A 80 -4.91 -8.00 2.83
C ILE A 80 -4.58 -6.52 2.71
N VAL A 81 -4.44 -5.86 3.86
CA VAL A 81 -4.06 -4.45 3.97
C VAL A 81 -2.72 -4.38 4.69
N VAL A 82 -1.70 -3.89 3.97
CA VAL A 82 -0.38 -3.62 4.54
C VAL A 82 -0.26 -2.13 4.77
N ASP A 83 -0.04 -1.76 6.02
CA ASP A 83 0.23 -0.40 6.42
C ASP A 83 1.74 -0.22 6.57
N ALA A 84 2.34 0.40 5.56
CA ALA A 84 3.76 0.76 5.50
C ALA A 84 3.90 2.29 5.42
N THR A 85 3.03 2.99 6.14
CA THR A 85 3.10 4.43 6.26
C THR A 85 4.30 4.82 7.13
N HIS A 86 4.82 6.04 6.94
CA HIS A 86 5.95 6.53 7.74
C HIS A 86 5.61 6.46 9.24
N PRO A 87 6.56 6.15 10.16
CA PRO A 87 6.29 6.13 11.61
C PRO A 87 5.63 7.40 12.17
N TYR A 88 5.87 8.55 11.53
CA TYR A 88 5.29 9.84 11.91
C TYR A 88 3.88 10.09 11.34
N ALA A 89 3.37 9.23 10.44
CA ALA A 89 2.05 9.34 9.82
C ALA A 89 0.95 8.74 10.71
N GLN A 90 0.85 9.19 11.96
CA GLN A 90 -0.06 8.66 12.97
C GLN A 90 -1.53 8.71 12.54
N VAL A 91 -1.99 9.85 12.02
CA VAL A 91 -3.38 10.03 11.58
C VAL A 91 -3.78 9.06 10.46
N VAL A 92 -2.87 8.81 9.51
CA VAL A 92 -3.14 7.88 8.40
C VAL A 92 -3.19 6.44 8.92
N THR A 93 -2.27 6.09 9.82
CA THR A 93 -2.24 4.79 10.51
C THR A 93 -3.55 4.51 11.23
N GLU A 94 -4.04 5.47 12.01
CA GLU A 94 -5.31 5.39 12.73
C GLU A 94 -6.50 5.21 11.78
N ASN A 95 -6.54 6.00 10.71
CA ASN A 95 -7.59 5.89 9.69
C ASN A 95 -7.61 4.50 9.03
N ILE A 96 -6.44 3.93 8.69
CA ILE A 96 -6.36 2.58 8.11
C ILE A 96 -6.86 1.56 9.13
N ARG A 97 -6.36 1.61 10.37
CA ARG A 97 -6.77 0.69 11.45
C ARG A 97 -8.27 0.72 11.71
N ASP A 98 -8.88 1.89 11.63
CA ASP A 98 -10.32 2.03 11.80
C ASP A 98 -11.09 1.55 10.58
N ALA A 99 -10.60 1.84 9.38
CA ALA A 99 -11.26 1.42 8.15
C ALA A 99 -11.33 -0.10 8.02
N VAL A 100 -10.24 -0.80 8.35
CA VAL A 100 -10.18 -2.27 8.27
C VAL A 100 -11.12 -2.98 9.25
N LYS A 101 -11.43 -2.39 10.41
CA LYS A 101 -12.35 -3.01 11.39
C LYS A 101 -13.73 -3.28 10.80
N THR A 102 -14.19 -2.44 9.87
CA THR A 102 -15.51 -2.58 9.26
C THR A 102 -15.60 -3.71 8.25
N GLN A 103 -14.47 -4.20 7.74
CA GLN A 103 -14.40 -5.18 6.64
C GLN A 103 -13.65 -6.45 6.98
N SER A 104 -12.98 -6.47 8.13
CA SER A 104 -12.19 -7.60 8.65
C SER A 104 -11.16 -8.18 7.64
N PRO A 105 -10.41 -7.37 6.87
CA PRO A 105 -9.29 -7.90 6.10
C PRO A 105 -8.15 -8.28 7.06
N ILE A 106 -7.19 -9.05 6.55
CA ILE A 106 -5.92 -9.24 7.24
C ILE A 106 -5.19 -7.90 7.25
N TYR A 107 -4.98 -7.33 8.42
CA TYR A 107 -4.22 -6.09 8.60
C TYR A 107 -2.81 -6.40 9.09
N LEU A 108 -1.81 -5.93 8.34
CA LEU A 108 -0.39 -6.07 8.66
C LEU A 108 0.23 -4.69 8.74
N ARG A 109 0.86 -4.35 9.86
CA ARG A 109 1.66 -3.13 10.00
C ARG A 109 3.12 -3.47 9.74
N LEU A 110 3.71 -2.83 8.73
CA LEU A 110 5.12 -2.96 8.38
C LEU A 110 5.88 -1.74 8.92
N GLU A 111 6.47 -1.89 10.10
CA GLU A 111 7.18 -0.80 10.76
C GLU A 111 8.64 -0.75 10.32
N ARG A 112 9.13 0.48 10.16
CA ARG A 112 10.55 0.73 10.07
C ARG A 112 11.14 0.70 11.47
N GLU A 113 12.24 -0.02 11.63
CA GLU A 113 13.04 0.07 12.86
C GLU A 113 13.56 1.50 13.01
N ILE A 114 13.09 2.18 14.05
CA ILE A 114 13.51 3.54 14.37
C ILE A 114 14.69 3.38 15.31
N SER A 115 15.92 3.51 14.79
CA SER A 115 17.09 3.59 15.66
C SER A 115 17.01 4.91 16.42
N GLU A 116 16.59 4.88 17.68
CA GLU A 116 16.82 5.99 18.60
C GLU A 116 18.33 6.18 18.68
N THR A 117 18.86 7.19 17.98
CA THR A 117 20.23 7.62 18.19
C THR A 117 20.16 8.54 19.42
N PRO A 118 20.86 8.23 20.53
CA PRO A 118 20.87 9.06 21.73
C PRO A 118 21.34 10.48 21.47
#